data_AF-A0A951I5D3-F1
#
_entry.id   AF-A0A951I5D3-F1
#
_cell.length_a   1.000
_cell.length_b   1.000
_cell.length_c   1.000
_cell.angle_alpha   90.00
_cell.angle_beta   90.00
_cell.angle_gamma   90.00
#
_symmetry.space_group_name_H-M   'P 1'
#
loop_
_entity.id
_entity.type
_entity.pdbx_description
1 polymer ?
#
loop_
_entity_poly.entity_id
_entity_poly.type
_entity_poly.pdbx_seq_one_letter_code
_entity_poly.pdbx_strand_id
1 'polypeptide(L)'
;MKKIAGLLLLVMLIAHTGCGPKVSDVFKKYEGDFAKKREQFKAIAGALPSQGNRNAVKQCTEISPPIEFNEKTRTYNTEMVMFENLSDPDAKPKMDIAPNGELLNAIQWTGPKNPMSSTVLDERAGDMESRLKAALDYRYLVVNRVADLRDPVAMDEKTYMPGQVRIETFVVDLKDNTPVCSFTIEAQSASTVSYSYKSDQSKQEQLEKFAHSTMWEDARKKLIAGLQKAGAKIELN
;
A
#
# COMPACT_ATOMS: atom_id res chain seq x y z
N MET A 1 -53.62 52.28 0.22
CA MET A 1 -52.17 52.13 0.52
C MET A 1 -51.90 50.67 0.89
N LYS A 2 -51.37 49.87 -0.06
CA LYS A 2 -50.96 48.47 0.16
C LYS A 2 -49.45 48.40 -0.10
N LYS A 3 -48.64 48.23 0.94
CA LYS A 3 -47.18 48.08 0.84
C LYS A 3 -46.77 46.67 1.28
N ILE A 4 -46.28 45.91 0.32
CA ILE A 4 -45.01 45.16 0.36
C ILE A 4 -44.78 44.36 1.66
N ALA A 5 -45.26 43.12 1.69
CA ALA A 5 -44.63 42.02 2.40
C ALA A 5 -43.95 41.16 1.31
N GLY A 6 -42.69 41.40 0.94
CA GLY A 6 -41.53 41.16 1.81
C GLY A 6 -41.26 39.65 1.85
N LEU A 7 -41.10 38.97 0.70
CA LEU A 7 -39.81 38.75 0.05
C LEU A 7 -38.64 38.40 1.02
N LEU A 8 -38.92 37.64 2.09
CA LEU A 8 -37.91 37.18 3.05
C LEU A 8 -37.80 35.64 3.16
N LEU A 9 -38.57 34.90 2.36
CA LEU A 9 -38.62 33.43 2.42
C LEU A 9 -37.87 32.71 1.28
N LEU A 10 -37.17 33.45 0.41
CA LEU A 10 -36.46 32.86 -0.75
C LEU A 10 -34.93 32.92 -0.66
N VAL A 11 -34.36 33.37 0.47
CA VAL A 11 -32.88 33.49 0.63
C VAL A 11 -32.28 32.39 1.52
N MET A 12 -33.07 31.61 2.26
CA MET A 12 -32.55 30.50 3.08
C MET A 12 -32.41 29.15 2.35
N LEU A 13 -32.81 29.06 1.07
CA LEU A 13 -32.77 27.80 0.31
C LEU A 13 -31.55 27.62 -0.62
N ILE A 14 -30.59 28.56 -0.60
CA ILE A 14 -29.35 28.48 -1.40
C ILE A 14 -28.11 28.16 -0.54
N ALA A 15 -28.24 28.02 0.79
CA ALA A 15 -27.11 27.82 1.69
C ALA A 15 -26.64 26.36 1.88
N HIS A 16 -27.23 25.37 1.20
CA HIS A 16 -26.96 23.95 1.45
C HIS A 16 -26.24 23.21 0.31
N THR A 17 -25.78 23.91 -0.74
CA THR A 17 -24.98 23.31 -1.81
C THR A 17 -23.57 23.90 -1.81
N GLY A 18 -22.74 23.58 -0.80
CA GLY A 18 -21.29 23.82 -0.93
C GLY A 18 -20.43 24.10 0.31
N CYS A 19 -20.77 23.66 1.52
CA CYS A 19 -20.01 24.02 2.74
C CYS A 19 -19.12 22.89 3.31
N GLY A 20 -18.36 22.17 2.48
CA GLY A 20 -17.31 21.24 2.94
C GLY A 20 -15.93 21.65 2.41
N PRO A 21 -14.81 21.38 3.11
CA PRO A 21 -13.49 21.73 2.59
C PRO A 21 -13.22 21.04 1.24
N LYS A 22 -12.38 21.66 0.40
CA LYS A 22 -11.88 20.98 -0.79
C LYS A 22 -10.89 19.88 -0.40
N VAL A 23 -10.69 18.90 -1.27
CA VAL A 23 -9.63 17.88 -1.11
C VAL A 23 -8.27 18.56 -0.88
N SER A 24 -7.96 19.60 -1.67
CA SER A 24 -6.73 20.39 -1.53
C SER A 24 -6.57 21.04 -0.15
N ASP A 25 -7.64 21.59 0.43
CA ASP A 25 -7.62 22.19 1.77
C ASP A 25 -7.30 21.13 2.84
N VAL A 26 -7.91 19.95 2.71
CA VAL A 26 -7.66 18.82 3.62
C VAL A 26 -6.22 18.31 3.49
N PHE A 27 -5.70 18.14 2.27
CA PHE A 27 -4.30 17.73 2.10
C PHE A 27 -3.33 18.75 2.69
N LYS A 28 -3.55 20.03 2.44
CA LYS A 28 -2.71 21.11 3.00
C LYS A 28 -2.74 21.14 4.53
N LYS A 29 -3.90 20.85 5.14
CA LYS A 29 -4.05 20.76 6.60
C LYS A 29 -3.16 19.67 7.21
N TYR A 30 -3.02 18.53 6.53
CA TYR A 30 -2.29 17.35 7.05
C TYR A 30 -0.85 17.22 6.53
N GLU A 31 -0.42 18.11 5.64
CA GLU A 31 0.91 18.08 5.01
C GLU A 31 2.06 17.95 6.03
N GLY A 32 2.00 18.70 7.13
CA GLY A 32 3.02 18.67 8.18
C GLY A 32 3.09 17.34 8.94
N ASP A 33 1.95 16.68 9.19
CA ASP A 33 1.94 15.40 9.91
C ASP A 33 2.40 14.25 9.03
N PHE A 34 2.04 14.25 7.74
CA PHE A 34 2.58 13.27 6.81
C PHE A 34 4.02 13.56 6.38
N ALA A 35 4.50 14.80 6.49
CA ALA A 35 5.93 15.09 6.39
C ALA A 35 6.70 14.35 7.50
N LYS A 36 6.19 14.32 8.74
CA LYS A 36 6.79 13.53 9.82
C LYS A 36 6.73 12.03 9.53
N LYS A 37 5.63 11.51 8.94
CA LYS A 37 5.56 10.10 8.51
C LYS A 37 6.58 9.77 7.40
N ARG A 38 6.84 10.69 6.46
CA ARG A 38 7.90 10.53 5.45
C ARG A 38 9.28 10.43 6.09
N GLU A 39 9.59 11.29 7.06
CA GLU A 39 10.85 11.21 7.81
C GLU A 39 10.93 9.95 8.67
N GLN A 40 9.81 9.51 9.25
CA GLN A 40 9.70 8.24 9.95
C GLN A 40 10.03 7.05 9.03
N PHE A 41 9.48 7.02 7.81
CA PHE A 41 9.77 5.99 6.80
C PHE A 41 11.27 5.95 6.46
N LYS A 42 11.90 7.10 6.22
CA LYS A 42 13.35 7.18 5.98
C LYS A 42 14.17 6.67 7.17
N ALA A 43 13.77 7.02 8.39
CA ALA A 43 14.43 6.54 9.60
C ALA A 43 14.33 5.02 9.75
N ILE A 44 13.15 4.45 9.47
CA ILE A 44 12.93 2.99 9.46
C ILE A 44 13.85 2.33 8.41
N ALA A 45 13.94 2.89 7.20
CA ALA A 45 14.82 2.35 6.16
C ALA A 45 16.28 2.23 6.61
N GLY A 46 16.78 3.23 7.34
CA GLY A 46 18.14 3.24 7.90
C GLY A 46 18.35 2.32 9.12
N ALA A 47 17.28 1.99 9.84
CA ALA A 47 17.32 1.14 11.03
C ALA A 47 17.16 -0.36 10.71
N LEU A 48 16.57 -0.69 9.56
CA LEU A 48 16.39 -2.08 9.14
C LEU A 48 17.75 -2.76 8.88
N PRO A 49 17.89 -4.06 9.19
CA PRO A 49 19.13 -4.78 8.96
C PRO A 49 19.57 -4.74 7.50
N SER A 50 20.87 -4.85 7.24
CA SER A 50 21.39 -5.05 5.88
C SER A 50 20.77 -6.29 5.22
N GLN A 51 20.60 -6.23 3.90
CA GLN A 51 20.10 -7.36 3.10
C GLN A 51 20.90 -8.63 3.36
N GLY A 52 20.20 -9.77 3.53
CA GLY A 52 20.80 -11.07 3.80
C GLY A 52 21.15 -11.32 5.27
N ASN A 53 21.05 -10.33 6.17
CA ASN A 53 21.36 -10.52 7.59
C ASN A 53 20.16 -11.12 8.36
N ARG A 54 20.03 -12.45 8.28
CA ARG A 54 18.92 -13.23 8.87
C ARG A 54 18.87 -13.24 10.40
N ASN A 55 19.96 -12.86 11.07
CA ASN A 55 20.08 -12.93 12.53
C ASN A 55 19.73 -11.61 13.24
N ALA A 56 19.44 -10.55 12.49
CA ALA A 56 19.36 -9.20 13.04
C ALA A 56 17.99 -8.84 13.65
N VAL A 57 16.94 -9.63 13.41
CA VAL A 57 15.60 -9.36 13.96
C VAL A 57 14.99 -10.65 14.49
N LYS A 58 14.22 -10.52 15.58
CA LYS A 58 13.53 -11.64 16.23
C LYS A 58 12.58 -12.34 15.27
N GLN A 59 12.47 -13.66 15.41
CA GLN A 59 11.42 -14.44 14.78
C GLN A 59 10.06 -13.93 15.24
N CYS A 60 9.07 -13.91 14.34
CA CYS A 60 7.73 -13.46 14.68
C CYS A 60 7.10 -14.34 15.77
N THR A 61 6.93 -13.74 16.94
CA THR A 61 6.04 -14.18 18.01
C THR A 61 4.68 -13.49 17.85
N GLU A 62 3.72 -13.83 18.70
CA GLU A 62 2.44 -13.12 18.76
C GLU A 62 2.65 -11.63 19.08
N ILE A 63 2.15 -10.75 18.21
CA ILE A 63 2.28 -9.29 18.33
C ILE A 63 1.04 -8.72 19.04
N SER A 64 1.22 -7.76 19.95
CA SER A 64 0.13 -7.13 20.72
C SER A 64 0.17 -5.59 20.65
N PRO A 65 -0.90 -4.90 20.20
CA PRO A 65 -2.14 -5.48 19.64
C PRO A 65 -1.86 -6.28 18.35
N PRO A 66 -2.72 -7.23 17.94
CA PRO A 66 -2.50 -8.00 16.72
C PRO A 66 -2.51 -7.09 15.49
N ILE A 67 -1.74 -7.46 14.47
CA ILE A 67 -1.79 -6.82 13.16
C ILE A 67 -3.20 -7.02 12.59
N GLU A 68 -3.80 -5.96 12.06
CA GLU A 68 -5.14 -5.96 11.48
C GLU A 68 -5.13 -5.30 10.11
N PHE A 69 -5.47 -6.07 9.09
CA PHE A 69 -5.63 -5.62 7.71
C PHE A 69 -6.88 -6.27 7.12
N ASN A 70 -8.02 -5.58 7.16
CA ASN A 70 -9.28 -6.08 6.64
C ASN A 70 -9.82 -5.16 5.54
N GLU A 71 -9.68 -5.57 4.29
CA GLU A 71 -10.18 -4.81 3.14
C GLU A 71 -11.71 -4.78 3.05
N LYS A 72 -12.38 -5.83 3.54
CA LYS A 72 -13.85 -5.96 3.49
C LYS A 72 -14.54 -4.99 4.44
N THR A 73 -14.01 -4.85 5.66
CA THR A 73 -14.56 -3.94 6.69
C THR A 73 -13.85 -2.59 6.72
N ARG A 74 -12.81 -2.41 5.90
CA ARG A 74 -11.91 -1.25 5.91
C ARG A 74 -11.33 -0.96 7.30
N THR A 75 -11.00 -2.01 8.04
CA THR A 75 -10.40 -1.91 9.37
C THR A 75 -8.92 -2.21 9.27
N TYR A 76 -8.09 -1.21 9.57
CA TYR A 76 -6.64 -1.27 9.40
C TYR A 76 -5.94 -0.68 10.61
N ASN A 77 -4.94 -1.39 11.12
CA ASN A 77 -3.92 -0.81 12.00
C ASN A 77 -2.50 -0.95 11.43
N THR A 78 -2.38 -1.49 10.22
CA THR A 78 -1.12 -1.75 9.54
C THR A 78 -1.19 -1.25 8.11
N GLU A 79 -0.04 -0.78 7.62
CA GLU A 79 0.22 -0.60 6.20
C GLU A 79 1.20 -1.69 5.73
N MET A 80 1.12 -2.10 4.47
CA MET A 80 2.14 -2.92 3.84
C MET A 80 2.81 -2.13 2.73
N VAL A 81 4.13 -2.11 2.69
CA VAL A 81 4.90 -1.38 1.68
C VAL A 81 6.08 -2.21 1.19
N MET A 82 6.61 -1.86 0.03
CA MET A 82 7.93 -2.31 -0.40
C MET A 82 9.02 -1.41 0.21
N PHE A 83 10.21 -1.96 0.43
CA PHE A 83 11.32 -1.25 1.08
C PHE A 83 11.70 0.03 0.35
N GLU A 84 11.64 0.03 -0.98
CA GLU A 84 11.89 1.18 -1.84
C GLU A 84 10.96 2.36 -1.53
N ASN A 85 9.72 2.08 -1.12
CA ASN A 85 8.75 3.11 -0.76
C ASN A 85 9.10 3.88 0.53
N LEU A 86 10.00 3.33 1.36
CA LEU A 86 10.43 4.01 2.59
C LEU A 86 11.29 5.26 2.31
N SER A 87 12.15 5.19 1.29
CA SER A 87 12.98 6.32 0.88
C SER A 87 12.30 7.21 -0.15
N ASP A 88 11.51 6.62 -1.05
CA ASP A 88 10.77 7.31 -2.09
C ASP A 88 9.36 6.74 -2.19
N PRO A 89 8.35 7.40 -1.59
CA PRO A 89 6.97 6.93 -1.63
C PRO A 89 6.43 6.69 -3.05
N ASP A 90 7.01 7.34 -4.06
CA ASP A 90 6.60 7.21 -5.48
C ASP A 90 7.40 6.14 -6.24
N ALA A 91 8.29 5.40 -5.55
CA ALA A 91 9.05 4.32 -6.15
C ALA A 91 8.13 3.28 -6.80
N LYS A 92 8.62 2.67 -7.89
CA LYS A 92 7.98 1.55 -8.58
C LYS A 92 8.84 0.29 -8.38
N PRO A 93 8.60 -0.49 -7.31
CA PRO A 93 9.32 -1.73 -7.06
C PRO A 93 9.19 -2.68 -8.25
N LYS A 94 10.24 -3.45 -8.54
CA LYS A 94 10.20 -4.44 -9.62
C LYS A 94 9.12 -5.50 -9.39
N MET A 95 8.90 -5.85 -8.12
CA MET A 95 7.87 -6.77 -7.69
C MET A 95 7.18 -6.19 -6.46
N ASP A 96 6.00 -5.64 -6.67
CA ASP A 96 5.19 -5.06 -5.58
C ASP A 96 4.15 -6.07 -5.12
N ILE A 97 4.35 -6.67 -3.95
CA ILE A 97 3.43 -7.65 -3.35
C ILE A 97 2.53 -7.03 -2.28
N ALA A 98 2.69 -5.73 -2.00
CA ALA A 98 1.90 -5.05 -1.00
C ALA A 98 0.49 -4.81 -1.54
N PRO A 99 -0.57 -5.09 -0.76
CA PRO A 99 -1.87 -4.50 -1.06
C PRO A 99 -1.77 -2.97 -0.97
N ASN A 100 -2.51 -2.27 -1.84
CA ASN A 100 -2.65 -0.82 -1.72
C ASN A 100 -3.23 -0.46 -0.35
N GLY A 101 -2.64 0.51 0.35
CA GLY A 101 -3.17 0.99 1.64
C GLY A 101 -3.19 2.50 1.80
N GLU A 102 -3.89 2.93 2.85
CA GLU A 102 -4.27 4.33 3.05
C GLU A 102 -3.10 5.21 3.52
N LEU A 103 -2.11 4.66 4.22
CA LEU A 103 -0.98 5.43 4.73
C LEU A 103 -0.01 5.81 3.63
N LEU A 104 0.36 4.88 2.75
CA LEU A 104 1.24 5.21 1.62
C LEU A 104 0.56 6.22 0.68
N ASN A 105 -0.72 6.01 0.38
CA ASN A 105 -1.53 6.95 -0.40
C ASN A 105 -1.58 8.33 0.25
N ALA A 106 -1.85 8.41 1.56
CA ALA A 106 -1.87 9.67 2.29
C ALA A 106 -0.52 10.40 2.27
N ILE A 107 0.59 9.66 2.37
CA ILE A 107 1.95 10.19 2.22
C ILE A 107 2.17 10.78 0.83
N GLN A 108 1.71 10.12 -0.23
CA GLN A 108 1.84 10.59 -1.62
C GLN A 108 0.95 11.81 -1.88
N TRP A 109 -0.32 11.75 -1.50
CA TRP A 109 -1.31 12.82 -1.71
C TRP A 109 -0.95 14.12 -0.99
N THR A 110 -0.29 14.03 0.16
CA THR A 110 0.18 15.20 0.93
C THR A 110 1.66 15.51 0.65
N GLY A 111 2.25 14.86 -0.36
CA GLY A 111 3.64 15.02 -0.75
C GLY A 111 3.83 16.06 -1.86
N PRO A 112 5.08 16.45 -2.13
CA PRO A 112 5.40 17.43 -3.18
C PRO A 112 5.09 16.93 -4.61
N LYS A 113 5.00 15.61 -4.81
CA LYS A 113 4.66 14.97 -6.09
C LYS A 113 3.23 14.42 -6.10
N ASN A 114 2.30 15.09 -5.41
CA ASN A 114 0.91 14.66 -5.31
C ASN A 114 0.33 14.18 -6.67
N PRO A 115 -0.06 12.90 -6.81
CA PRO A 115 -0.49 12.33 -8.08
C PRO A 115 -1.93 12.73 -8.49
N MET A 116 -2.65 13.44 -7.62
CA MET A 116 -4.05 13.80 -7.85
C MET A 116 -4.19 14.91 -8.90
N SER A 117 -5.17 14.77 -9.79
CA SER A 117 -5.46 15.80 -10.80
C SER A 117 -6.06 17.07 -10.16
N SER A 118 -5.88 18.22 -10.83
CA SER A 118 -6.46 19.48 -10.39
C SER A 118 -7.99 19.40 -10.21
N THR A 119 -8.67 18.63 -11.07
CA THR A 119 -10.11 18.39 -10.96
C THR A 119 -10.48 17.77 -9.61
N VAL A 120 -9.79 16.70 -9.20
CA VAL A 120 -10.10 16.04 -7.91
C VAL A 120 -9.70 16.94 -6.74
N LEU A 121 -8.62 17.70 -6.86
CA LEU A 121 -8.19 18.64 -5.81
C LEU A 121 -9.21 19.76 -5.53
N ASP A 122 -10.03 20.10 -6.53
CA ASP A 122 -11.11 21.08 -6.43
C ASP A 122 -12.45 20.51 -5.97
N GLU A 123 -12.58 19.18 -5.90
CA GLU A 123 -13.77 18.50 -5.38
C GLU A 123 -13.88 18.62 -3.86
N ARG A 124 -15.08 18.33 -3.35
CA ARG A 124 -15.33 18.28 -1.90
C ARG A 124 -14.68 17.05 -1.29
N ALA A 125 -14.04 17.24 -0.14
CA ALA A 125 -13.19 16.22 0.47
C ALA A 125 -13.93 14.94 0.89
N GLY A 126 -15.25 14.96 1.10
CA GLY A 126 -15.99 13.76 1.51
C GLY A 126 -15.42 13.11 2.78
N ASP A 127 -15.05 11.83 2.71
CA ASP A 127 -14.44 11.06 3.80
C ASP A 127 -12.89 11.20 3.87
N MET A 128 -12.28 12.04 3.04
CA MET A 128 -10.82 12.13 2.95
C MET A 128 -10.17 12.49 4.28
N GLU A 129 -10.75 13.42 5.04
CA GLU A 129 -10.20 13.83 6.34
C GLU A 129 -10.18 12.69 7.36
N SER A 130 -11.24 11.88 7.42
CA SER A 130 -11.27 10.73 8.34
C SER A 130 -10.28 9.64 7.92
N ARG A 131 -10.09 9.43 6.62
CA ARG A 131 -9.09 8.49 6.08
C ARG A 131 -7.66 8.91 6.42
N LEU A 132 -7.33 10.19 6.22
CA LEU A 132 -6.01 10.73 6.60
C LEU A 132 -5.77 10.60 8.11
N LYS A 133 -6.78 10.92 8.93
CA LYS A 133 -6.66 10.76 10.37
C LYS A 133 -6.42 9.29 10.76
N ALA A 134 -7.18 8.36 10.20
CA ALA A 134 -7.00 6.93 10.46
C ALA A 134 -5.60 6.45 10.04
N ALA A 135 -5.08 6.90 8.90
CA ALA A 135 -3.73 6.56 8.43
C ALA A 135 -2.63 7.05 9.38
N LEU A 136 -2.79 8.21 10.02
CA LEU A 136 -1.83 8.70 11.02
C LEU A 136 -1.74 7.79 12.25
N ASP A 137 -2.85 7.15 12.60
CA ASP A 137 -3.02 6.29 13.77
C ASP A 137 -2.57 4.83 13.53
N TYR A 138 -2.04 4.50 12.35
CA TYR A 138 -1.52 3.16 12.07
C TYR A 138 -0.43 2.78 13.08
N ARG A 139 -0.57 1.56 13.62
CA ARG A 139 0.30 0.98 14.64
C ARG A 139 1.50 0.27 14.05
N TYR A 140 1.31 -0.41 12.91
CA TYR A 140 2.34 -1.25 12.30
C TYR A 140 2.63 -0.85 10.86
N LEU A 141 3.85 -1.16 10.43
CA LEU A 141 4.27 -1.11 9.03
C LEU A 141 4.92 -2.45 8.68
N VAL A 142 4.39 -3.14 7.68
CA VAL A 142 5.01 -4.32 7.10
C VAL A 142 5.86 -3.86 5.92
N VAL A 143 7.17 -4.05 6.03
CA VAL A 143 8.14 -3.66 5.01
C VAL A 143 8.65 -4.91 4.31
N ASN A 144 8.48 -4.97 2.99
CA ASN A 144 8.92 -6.09 2.16
C ASN A 144 10.13 -5.67 1.32
N ARG A 145 11.27 -6.34 1.51
CA ARG A 145 12.50 -6.09 0.75
C ARG A 145 12.80 -7.28 -0.16
N VAL A 146 12.87 -7.03 -1.46
CA VAL A 146 13.32 -8.04 -2.43
C VAL A 146 14.82 -8.26 -2.26
N ALA A 147 15.20 -9.47 -1.83
CA ALA A 147 16.58 -9.85 -1.55
C ALA A 147 17.24 -10.64 -2.69
N ASP A 148 16.45 -11.31 -3.53
CA ASP A 148 16.84 -11.95 -4.79
C ASP A 148 15.60 -12.04 -5.69
N LEU A 149 15.73 -11.77 -6.98
CA LEU A 149 14.66 -11.88 -7.96
C LEU A 149 15.23 -12.39 -9.28
N ARG A 150 14.66 -13.47 -9.78
CA ARG A 150 14.88 -13.99 -11.13
C ARG A 150 13.54 -14.09 -11.82
N ASP A 151 13.36 -13.30 -12.88
CA ASP A 151 12.11 -13.31 -13.63
C ASP A 151 11.95 -14.61 -14.42
N PRO A 152 10.72 -15.10 -14.62
CA PRO A 152 10.47 -16.19 -15.54
C PRO A 152 10.75 -15.73 -16.98
N VAL A 153 11.35 -16.61 -17.79
CA VAL A 153 11.74 -16.31 -19.18
C VAL A 153 11.19 -17.37 -20.11
N ALA A 154 10.46 -16.97 -21.15
CA ALA A 154 9.97 -17.90 -22.16
C ALA A 154 11.13 -18.45 -23.00
N MET A 155 11.18 -19.77 -23.12
CA MET A 155 12.13 -20.47 -24.00
C MET A 155 11.51 -20.67 -25.38
N ASP A 156 10.20 -20.91 -25.42
CA ASP A 156 9.37 -21.00 -26.63
C ASP A 156 7.90 -20.62 -26.30
N GLU A 157 6.96 -20.83 -27.21
CA GLU A 157 5.54 -20.49 -27.00
C GLU A 157 4.82 -21.36 -25.93
N LYS A 158 5.46 -22.42 -25.44
CA LYS A 158 4.87 -23.44 -24.56
C LYS A 158 5.70 -23.69 -23.29
N THR A 159 6.99 -23.38 -23.33
CA THR A 159 7.92 -23.65 -22.23
C THR A 159 8.63 -22.38 -21.78
N TYR A 160 8.95 -22.34 -20.49
CA TYR A 160 9.60 -21.20 -19.87
C TYR A 160 10.50 -21.67 -18.71
N MET A 161 11.54 -20.91 -18.41
CA MET A 161 12.36 -21.08 -17.22
C MET A 161 11.62 -20.51 -16.00
N PRO A 162 11.42 -21.29 -14.91
CA PRO A 162 10.76 -20.80 -13.71
C PRO A 162 11.44 -19.58 -13.10
N GLY A 163 10.62 -18.60 -12.73
CA GLY A 163 11.06 -17.45 -11.95
C GLY A 163 11.12 -17.80 -10.46
N GLN A 164 11.90 -17.04 -9.71
CA GLN A 164 11.97 -17.12 -8.25
C GLN A 164 12.19 -15.76 -7.61
N VAL A 165 11.65 -15.58 -6.42
CA VAL A 165 11.89 -14.41 -5.60
C VAL A 165 12.14 -14.81 -4.15
N ARG A 166 13.08 -14.12 -3.50
CA ARG A 166 13.28 -14.15 -2.06
C ARG A 166 13.00 -12.77 -1.49
N ILE A 167 12.10 -12.69 -0.53
CA ILE A 167 11.66 -11.42 0.10
C ILE A 167 11.89 -11.52 1.60
N GLU A 168 12.53 -10.49 2.14
CA GLU A 168 12.68 -10.28 3.57
C GLU A 168 11.56 -9.36 4.04
N THR A 169 10.73 -9.84 4.97
CA THR A 169 9.61 -9.10 5.52
C THR A 169 9.94 -8.69 6.95
N PHE A 170 9.73 -7.41 7.25
CA PHE A 170 9.90 -6.82 8.57
C PHE A 170 8.58 -6.24 9.04
N VAL A 171 8.18 -6.53 10.27
CA VAL A 171 7.09 -5.83 10.93
C VAL A 171 7.70 -4.80 11.86
N VAL A 172 7.34 -3.53 11.68
CA VAL A 172 7.84 -2.39 12.43
C VAL A 172 6.71 -1.78 13.25
N ASP A 173 6.95 -1.52 14.53
CA ASP A 173 6.06 -0.72 15.38
C ASP A 173 6.29 0.77 15.10
N LEU A 174 5.25 1.46 14.60
CA LEU A 174 5.31 2.89 14.26
C LEU A 174 5.29 3.81 15.48
N LYS A 175 5.11 3.30 16.70
CA LYS A 175 5.20 4.13 17.91
C LYS A 175 6.64 4.46 18.28
N ASP A 176 7.56 3.53 18.07
CA ASP A 176 8.98 3.65 18.47
C ASP A 176 9.97 3.35 17.33
N ASN A 177 9.48 3.05 16.13
CA ASN A 177 10.26 2.70 14.94
C ASN A 177 11.06 1.42 15.07
N THR A 178 10.66 0.51 15.96
CA THR A 178 11.41 -0.72 16.21
C THR A 178 10.88 -1.88 15.37
N PRO A 179 11.77 -2.66 14.72
CA PRO A 179 11.39 -3.93 14.14
C PRO A 179 10.96 -4.90 15.25
N VAL A 180 9.69 -5.26 15.27
CA VAL A 180 9.13 -6.19 16.27
C VAL A 180 9.28 -7.64 15.85
N CYS A 181 9.29 -7.91 14.54
CA CYS A 181 9.68 -9.21 14.02
C CYS A 181 10.09 -9.19 12.55
N SER A 182 10.67 -10.31 12.09
CA SER A 182 10.95 -10.53 10.68
C SER A 182 10.81 -12.00 10.28
N PHE A 183 10.65 -12.22 8.98
CA PHE A 183 10.73 -13.53 8.36
C PHE A 183 11.15 -13.40 6.90
N THR A 184 11.52 -14.52 6.28
CA THR A 184 11.83 -14.58 4.85
C THR A 184 10.80 -15.46 4.16
N ILE A 185 10.36 -15.02 2.98
CA ILE A 185 9.58 -15.84 2.06
C ILE A 185 10.38 -16.12 0.80
N GLU A 186 10.22 -17.32 0.27
CA GLU A 186 10.78 -17.75 -1.01
C GLU A 186 9.62 -18.22 -1.87
N ALA A 187 9.43 -17.57 -3.02
CA ALA A 187 8.32 -17.84 -3.94
C ALA A 187 8.84 -18.14 -5.35
N GLN A 188 8.05 -18.89 -6.12
CA GLN A 188 8.42 -19.37 -7.45
C GLN A 188 7.21 -19.32 -8.38
N SER A 189 7.45 -19.18 -9.69
CA SER A 189 6.39 -19.34 -10.68
C SER A 189 5.89 -20.79 -10.73
N ALA A 190 4.61 -20.97 -11.05
CA ALA A 190 3.99 -22.29 -11.10
C ALA A 190 4.56 -23.14 -12.24
N SER A 191 4.92 -24.40 -12.00
CA SER A 191 5.54 -25.27 -13.02
C SER A 191 4.77 -25.36 -14.34
N THR A 192 3.45 -25.18 -14.29
CA THR A 192 2.58 -25.09 -15.45
C THR A 192 1.72 -23.83 -15.33
N VAL A 193 1.59 -23.09 -16.44
CA VAL A 193 0.85 -21.83 -16.50
C VAL A 193 -0.16 -21.89 -17.64
N SER A 194 -1.43 -21.67 -17.32
CA SER A 194 -2.47 -21.45 -18.32
C SER A 194 -2.54 -19.97 -18.65
N TYR A 195 -2.44 -19.60 -19.92
CA TYR A 195 -2.50 -18.21 -20.36
C TYR A 195 -3.37 -18.05 -21.60
N SER A 196 -3.91 -16.85 -21.78
CA SER A 196 -4.67 -16.45 -22.97
C SER A 196 -3.95 -15.29 -23.68
N TYR A 197 -4.15 -15.20 -24.99
CA TYR A 197 -3.52 -14.16 -25.81
C TYR A 197 -4.46 -13.77 -26.96
N LYS A 198 -4.36 -12.52 -27.39
CA LYS A 198 -5.01 -12.04 -28.62
C LYS A 198 -4.11 -12.31 -29.82
N SER A 199 -4.68 -12.35 -31.02
CA SER A 199 -3.94 -12.67 -32.25
C SER A 199 -2.83 -11.66 -32.59
N ASP A 200 -2.91 -10.44 -32.06
CA ASP A 200 -1.92 -9.36 -32.21
C ASP A 200 -0.84 -9.36 -31.12
N GLN A 201 -0.85 -10.31 -30.19
CA GLN A 201 0.08 -10.37 -29.06
C GLN A 201 1.13 -11.48 -29.21
N SER A 202 2.34 -11.22 -28.72
CA SER A 202 3.38 -12.25 -28.59
C SER A 202 2.97 -13.29 -27.55
N LYS A 203 2.90 -14.56 -27.95
CA LYS A 203 2.61 -15.68 -27.05
C LYS A 203 3.66 -15.83 -25.96
N GLN A 204 4.93 -15.63 -26.29
CA GLN A 204 6.05 -15.71 -25.35
C GLN A 204 5.91 -14.64 -24.26
N GLU A 205 5.63 -13.39 -24.63
CA GLU A 205 5.41 -12.31 -23.65
C GLU A 205 4.21 -12.60 -22.75
N GLN A 206 3.14 -13.20 -23.28
CA GLN A 206 1.98 -13.57 -22.48
C GLN A 206 2.31 -14.73 -21.53
N LEU A 207 3.05 -15.74 -22.00
CA LEU A 207 3.53 -16.82 -21.14
C LEU A 207 4.37 -16.28 -19.98
N GLU A 208 5.31 -15.37 -20.24
CA GLU A 208 6.13 -14.71 -19.21
C GLU A 208 5.27 -13.90 -18.22
N LYS A 209 4.32 -13.10 -18.71
CA LYS A 209 3.42 -12.30 -17.86
C LYS A 209 2.59 -13.17 -16.92
N PHE A 210 2.01 -14.25 -17.44
CA PHE A 210 1.23 -15.16 -16.60
C PHE A 210 2.13 -15.94 -15.63
N ALA A 211 3.32 -16.38 -16.07
CA ALA A 211 4.30 -17.01 -15.18
C ALA A 211 4.71 -16.07 -14.04
N HIS A 212 4.99 -14.80 -14.36
CA HIS A 212 5.29 -13.77 -13.37
C HIS A 212 4.11 -13.55 -12.42
N SER A 213 2.87 -13.52 -12.92
CA SER A 213 1.65 -13.44 -12.09
C SER A 213 1.55 -14.60 -11.11
N THR A 214 1.86 -15.83 -11.52
CA THR A 214 1.82 -16.98 -10.59
C THR A 214 2.87 -16.88 -9.48
N MET A 215 4.07 -16.36 -9.78
CA MET A 215 5.11 -16.10 -8.79
C MET A 215 4.67 -15.00 -7.81
N TRP A 216 4.04 -13.95 -8.32
CA TRP A 216 3.47 -12.88 -7.51
C TRP A 216 2.39 -13.40 -6.55
N GLU A 217 1.47 -14.24 -7.03
CA GLU A 217 0.44 -14.83 -6.20
C GLU A 217 1.02 -15.72 -5.09
N ASP A 218 2.03 -16.54 -5.42
CA ASP A 218 2.72 -17.39 -4.45
C ASP A 218 3.42 -16.54 -3.37
N ALA A 219 4.10 -15.46 -3.77
CA ALA A 219 4.72 -14.52 -2.84
C ALA A 219 3.69 -13.87 -1.91
N ARG A 220 2.57 -13.38 -2.43
CA ARG A 220 1.50 -12.76 -1.64
C ARG A 220 0.87 -13.76 -0.65
N LYS A 221 0.60 -15.00 -1.09
CA LYS A 221 0.09 -16.07 -0.21
C LYS A 221 1.06 -16.37 0.93
N LYS A 222 2.35 -16.46 0.64
CA LYS A 222 3.39 -16.72 1.64
C LYS A 222 3.60 -15.55 2.60
N LEU A 223 3.50 -14.30 2.12
CA LEU A 223 3.49 -13.11 2.97
C LEU A 223 2.34 -13.18 3.99
N ILE A 224 1.11 -13.40 3.52
CA ILE A 224 -0.07 -13.48 4.38
C ILE A 224 0.07 -14.62 5.39
N ALA A 225 0.51 -15.80 4.96
CA ALA A 225 0.72 -16.93 5.86
C ALA A 225 1.82 -16.64 6.92
N GLY A 226 2.87 -15.91 6.55
CA GLY A 226 3.91 -15.47 7.47
C GLY A 226 3.37 -14.50 8.53
N LEU A 227 2.57 -13.52 8.11
CA LEU A 227 1.93 -12.56 9.02
C LEU A 227 0.88 -13.24 9.91
N GLN A 228 0.08 -14.18 9.39
CA GLN A 228 -0.89 -14.94 10.19
C GLN A 228 -0.21 -15.77 11.29
N LYS A 229 0.98 -16.35 11.00
CA LYS A 229 1.80 -17.02 12.02
C LYS A 229 2.29 -16.06 13.12
N ALA A 230 2.40 -14.76 12.82
CA ALA A 230 2.69 -13.70 13.78
C ALA A 230 1.46 -13.20 14.56
N GLY A 231 0.28 -13.81 14.36
CA GLY A 231 -0.98 -13.40 14.98
C GLY A 231 -1.75 -12.33 14.21
N ALA A 232 -1.42 -12.07 12.94
CA ALA A 232 -2.14 -11.10 12.12
C ALA A 232 -3.53 -11.59 11.71
N LYS A 233 -4.51 -10.67 11.74
CA LYS A 233 -5.84 -10.82 11.15
C LYS A 233 -5.84 -10.14 9.79
N ILE A 234 -5.71 -10.94 8.74
CA ILE A 234 -5.64 -10.45 7.35
C ILE A 234 -6.82 -11.00 6.56
N GLU A 235 -7.60 -10.09 5.99
CA GLU A 235 -8.69 -10.38 5.07
C GLU A 235 -8.56 -9.49 3.83
N LEU A 236 -8.43 -10.14 2.67
CA LEU A 236 -8.36 -9.49 1.36
C LEU A 236 -9.68 -9.68 0.61
N ASN A 237 -9.94 -8.80 -0.35
CA ASN A 237 -11.07 -8.91 -1.27
C ASN A 237 -10.91 -10.03 -2.31
#